data_AF-A0A7U9NKN8-F1
#
_entry.id   AF-A0A7U9NKN8-F1
#
_cell.length_a   1.000
_cell.length_b   1.000
_cell.length_c   1.000
_cell.angle_alpha   90.00
_cell.angle_beta   90.00
_cell.angle_gamma   90.00
#
_symmetry.space_group_name_H-M   'P 1'
#
loop_
_entity.id
_entity.type
_entity.pdbx_description
1 polymer ?
#
loop_
_entity_poly.entity_id
_entity_poly.type
_entity_poly.pdbx_seq_one_letter_code
_entity_poly.pdbx_strand_id
1 'polypeptide(L)'
;MRITREYAMRLWFQNYGFAAYAEDFDGGLMYREAYGERDFFIWKNGEKIYCGWNIHHILPLSRGGTDAENNLICTNIITNDAAGDRITYWIDEALYQVKRIRGIGGYKIVRLV
;
A
#
# COMPACT_ATOMS: atom_id res chain seq x y z
N MET A 1 -1.33 -9.64 -13.94
CA MET A 1 -0.95 -8.48 -14.78
C MET A 1 0.33 -7.88 -14.21
N ARG A 2 1.26 -7.39 -15.04
CA ARG A 2 2.35 -6.57 -14.52
C ARG A 2 1.81 -5.15 -14.34
N ILE A 3 1.74 -4.65 -13.11
CA ILE A 3 1.29 -3.29 -12.83
C ILE A 3 2.37 -2.31 -13.35
N THR A 4 2.03 -1.47 -14.31
CA THR A 4 2.96 -0.49 -14.88
C THR A 4 3.04 0.77 -14.03
N ARG A 5 4.10 1.57 -14.22
CA ARG A 5 4.26 2.85 -13.52
C ARG A 5 3.12 3.80 -13.86
N GLU A 6 2.69 3.85 -15.11
CA GLU A 6 1.59 4.71 -15.57
C GLU A 6 0.28 4.37 -14.85
N TYR A 7 -0.02 3.07 -14.69
CA TYR A 7 -1.20 2.63 -13.96
C TYR A 7 -1.11 2.97 -12.47
N ALA A 8 0.07 2.76 -11.85
CA ALA A 8 0.29 3.12 -10.46
C ALA A 8 0.16 4.65 -10.22
N MET A 9 0.67 5.48 -11.13
CA MET A 9 0.50 6.93 -11.05
C MET A 9 -0.97 7.33 -11.15
N ARG A 10 -1.76 6.68 -12.01
CA ARG A 10 -3.21 6.93 -12.10
C ARG A 10 -3.90 6.63 -10.76
N LEU A 11 -3.57 5.50 -10.13
CA LEU A 11 -4.08 5.17 -8.79
C LEU A 11 -3.67 6.23 -7.76
N TRP A 12 -2.41 6.70 -7.79
CA TRP A 12 -1.97 7.79 -6.93
C TRP A 12 -2.82 9.05 -7.10
N PHE A 13 -3.00 9.53 -8.34
CA PHE A 13 -3.79 10.72 -8.61
C PHE A 13 -5.26 10.57 -8.18
N GLN A 14 -5.85 9.39 -8.32
CA GLN A 14 -7.21 9.12 -7.86
C GLN A 14 -7.36 9.19 -6.34
N ASN A 15 -6.35 8.73 -5.59
CA ASN A 15 -6.41 8.66 -4.12
C ASN A 15 -5.88 9.92 -3.42
N TYR A 16 -4.86 10.57 -3.99
CA TYR A 16 -4.09 11.63 -3.32
C TYR A 16 -3.95 12.91 -4.17
N GLY A 17 -4.51 12.94 -5.38
CA GLY A 17 -4.39 14.09 -6.28
C GLY A 17 -2.94 14.44 -6.60
N PHE A 18 -2.61 15.73 -6.53
CA PHE A 18 -1.25 16.23 -6.83
C PHE A 18 -0.29 16.18 -5.65
N ALA A 19 -0.67 15.57 -4.52
CA ALA A 19 0.18 15.47 -3.35
C ALA A 19 1.52 14.81 -3.70
N ALA A 20 2.62 15.41 -3.25
CA ALA A 20 3.96 14.86 -3.40
C ALA A 20 4.19 13.70 -2.42
N TYR A 21 3.55 13.77 -1.25
CA TYR A 21 3.65 12.77 -0.19
C TYR A 21 2.26 12.30 0.23
N ALA A 22 2.15 11.04 0.62
CA ALA A 22 0.97 10.43 1.23
C ALA A 22 1.41 9.39 2.26
N GLU A 23 0.51 8.96 3.13
CA GLU A 23 0.74 7.86 4.07
C GLU A 23 -0.11 6.66 3.65
N ASP A 24 0.42 5.45 3.84
CA ASP A 24 -0.34 4.22 3.58
C ASP A 24 -1.23 3.81 4.77
N PHE A 25 -1.80 2.60 4.72
CA PHE A 25 -2.73 2.12 5.74
C PHE A 25 -2.10 1.91 7.14
N ASP A 26 -0.77 1.89 7.24
CA ASP A 26 -0.01 1.73 8.47
C ASP A 26 0.66 3.06 8.91
N GLY A 27 0.54 4.12 8.11
CA GLY A 27 1.22 5.40 8.34
C GLY A 27 2.60 5.50 7.68
N GLY A 28 2.99 4.52 6.86
CA GLY A 28 4.24 4.52 6.12
C GLY A 28 4.24 5.66 5.09
N LEU A 29 5.20 6.58 5.20
CA LEU A 29 5.34 7.69 4.27
C LEU A 29 5.63 7.17 2.86
N MET A 30 5.00 7.75 1.85
CA MET A 30 5.23 7.47 0.44
C MET A 30 5.53 8.77 -0.29
N TYR A 31 6.56 8.79 -1.14
CA TYR A 31 6.87 9.90 -2.03
C TYR A 31 6.47 9.55 -3.47
N ARG A 32 5.60 10.35 -4.08
CA ARG A 32 4.96 10.07 -5.38
C ARG A 32 5.94 9.58 -6.44
N GLU A 33 7.08 10.26 -6.59
CA GLU A 33 8.04 9.94 -7.65
C GLU A 33 8.90 8.70 -7.36
N ALA A 34 8.95 8.23 -6.10
CA ALA A 34 9.70 7.05 -5.66
C ALA A 34 8.93 5.73 -5.85
N TYR A 35 8.12 5.63 -6.91
CA TYR A 35 7.43 4.37 -7.24
C TYR A 35 8.44 3.30 -7.67
N GLY A 36 8.44 2.18 -6.95
CA GLY A 36 9.38 1.06 -7.16
C GLY A 36 10.77 1.28 -6.54
N GLU A 37 11.01 2.44 -5.92
CA GLU A 37 12.33 2.82 -5.40
C GLU A 37 12.46 2.47 -3.91
N ARG A 38 12.67 1.19 -3.60
CA ARG A 38 12.74 0.67 -2.21
C ARG A 38 13.65 1.49 -1.30
N ASP A 39 14.83 1.82 -1.80
CA ASP A 39 15.88 2.46 -1.01
C ASP A 39 15.79 3.99 -1.04
N PHE A 40 14.75 4.57 -1.66
CA PHE A 40 14.52 6.01 -1.59
C PHE A 40 14.10 6.42 -0.18
N PHE A 41 14.79 7.43 0.35
CA PHE A 41 14.54 7.97 1.67
C PHE A 41 14.68 9.48 1.68
N ILE A 42 14.06 10.10 2.68
CA ILE A 42 14.28 11.49 3.05
C ILE A 42 14.85 11.56 4.47
N TRP A 43 15.51 12.67 4.79
CA TRP A 43 15.86 13.00 6.16
C TRP A 43 14.77 13.88 6.76
N LYS A 44 14.23 13.48 7.92
CA LYS A 44 13.27 14.27 8.68
C LYS A 44 13.67 14.24 10.15
N ASN A 45 13.91 15.41 10.75
CA ASN A 45 14.32 15.54 12.16
C ASN A 45 15.55 14.70 12.57
N GLY A 46 16.50 14.50 11.65
CA GLY A 46 17.69 13.66 11.90
C GLY A 46 17.45 12.16 11.72
N GLU A 47 16.24 11.75 11.36
CA GLU A 47 15.90 10.35 11.10
C GLU A 47 15.77 10.08 9.60
N LYS A 48 16.15 8.86 9.21
CA LYS A 48 16.05 8.38 7.83
C LYS A 48 14.66 7.77 7.64
N ILE A 49 13.83 8.39 6.81
CA ILE A 49 12.48 7.91 6.52
C ILE A 49 12.42 7.35 5.10
N TYR A 50 12.29 6.03 4.99
CA TYR A 50 12.10 5.35 3.72
C TYR A 50 10.70 5.64 3.18
N CYS A 51 10.63 6.09 1.94
CA CYS A 51 9.37 6.50 1.32
C CYS A 51 9.19 6.04 -0.13
N GLY A 52 9.92 5.00 -0.52
CA GLY A 52 9.61 4.20 -1.70
C GLY A 52 8.29 3.46 -1.54
N TRP A 53 7.52 3.36 -2.63
CA TRP A 53 6.20 2.74 -2.60
C TRP A 53 5.90 1.91 -3.85
N ASN A 54 4.95 1.00 -3.74
CA ASN A 54 4.46 0.18 -4.83
C ASN A 54 2.94 -0.08 -4.65
N ILE A 55 2.37 -0.96 -5.48
CA ILE A 55 0.97 -1.35 -5.35
C ILE A 55 0.85 -2.64 -4.54
N HIS A 56 0.01 -2.60 -3.52
CA HIS A 56 -0.37 -3.76 -2.71
C HIS A 56 -1.75 -4.27 -3.13
N HIS A 57 -1.89 -5.59 -3.22
CA HIS A 57 -3.19 -6.25 -3.39
C HIS A 57 -3.85 -6.45 -2.02
N ILE A 58 -4.98 -5.79 -1.77
CA ILE A 58 -5.70 -5.87 -0.48
C ILE A 58 -6.00 -7.33 -0.13
N LEU A 59 -6.62 -8.08 -1.05
CA LEU A 59 -6.61 -9.53 -1.00
C LEU A 59 -5.45 -10.03 -1.89
N PRO A 60 -4.48 -10.80 -1.36
CA PRO A 60 -3.36 -11.31 -2.16
C PRO A 60 -3.83 -12.19 -3.33
N LEU A 61 -3.08 -12.16 -4.43
CA LEU A 61 -3.34 -13.01 -5.61
C LEU A 61 -3.34 -14.50 -5.23
N SER A 62 -2.42 -14.93 -4.36
CA SER A 62 -2.34 -16.30 -3.84
C SER A 62 -3.55 -16.72 -3.00
N ARG A 63 -4.42 -15.77 -2.64
CA ARG A 63 -5.67 -15.97 -1.88
C ARG A 63 -6.92 -15.68 -2.70
N GLY A 64 -6.80 -15.61 -4.03
CA GLY A 64 -7.92 -15.33 -4.94
C GLY A 64 -8.18 -13.82 -5.15
N GLY A 65 -7.24 -12.97 -4.77
CA GLY A 65 -7.21 -11.57 -5.17
C GLY A 65 -7.10 -11.40 -6.69
N THR A 66 -7.37 -10.19 -7.17
CA THR A 66 -7.28 -9.86 -8.59
C THR A 66 -6.58 -8.52 -8.80
N ASP A 67 -6.21 -8.23 -10.04
CA ASP A 67 -5.67 -6.93 -10.45
C ASP A 67 -6.77 -5.85 -10.66
N ALA A 68 -7.99 -6.09 -10.20
CA ALA A 68 -9.06 -5.11 -10.24
C ALA A 68 -8.72 -3.91 -9.34
N GLU A 69 -9.02 -2.69 -9.82
CA GLU A 69 -8.70 -1.43 -9.14
C GLU A 69 -9.18 -1.38 -7.68
N ASN A 70 -10.35 -1.95 -7.39
CA ASN A 70 -10.92 -2.02 -6.03
C ASN A 70 -10.21 -3.01 -5.09
N ASN A 71 -9.20 -3.73 -5.56
CA ASN A 71 -8.34 -4.61 -4.79
C ASN A 71 -6.88 -4.10 -4.72
N LEU A 72 -6.61 -2.90 -5.24
CA LEU A 72 -5.26 -2.33 -5.33
C LEU A 72 -5.17 -1.04 -4.53
N ILE A 73 -4.08 -0.88 -3.79
CA ILE A 73 -3.79 0.34 -3.02
C ILE A 73 -2.32 0.73 -3.15
N CYS A 74 -2.01 2.02 -3.10
CA CYS A 74 -0.64 2.50 -2.96
C CYS A 74 -0.15 2.18 -1.53
N THR A 75 1.05 1.62 -1.39
CA THR A 75 1.59 1.21 -0.08
C THR A 75 3.10 1.39 -0.06
N ASN A 76 3.66 1.83 1.08
CA ASN A 76 5.10 1.88 1.27
C ASN A 76 5.68 0.46 1.08
N ILE A 77 6.83 0.34 0.42
CA ILE A 77 7.40 -0.98 0.10
C ILE A 77 7.69 -1.80 1.36
N ILE A 78 8.12 -1.15 2.44
CA ILE A 78 8.39 -1.82 3.72
C ILE A 78 7.09 -2.34 4.34
N THR A 79 6.03 -1.53 4.37
CA THR A 79 4.70 -1.93 4.82
C THR A 79 4.15 -3.08 3.97
N ASN A 80 4.30 -3.01 2.64
CA ASN A 80 3.83 -4.05 1.73
C ASN A 80 4.55 -5.39 1.98
N ASP A 81 5.88 -5.37 2.15
CA ASP A 81 6.63 -6.58 2.49
C ASP A 81 6.24 -7.15 3.86
N ALA A 82 5.97 -6.28 4.84
CA ALA A 82 5.48 -6.68 6.15
C ALA A 82 4.08 -7.31 6.07
N ALA A 83 3.20 -6.84 5.19
CA ALA A 83 1.93 -7.52 4.94
C ALA A 83 2.15 -8.88 4.23
N GLY A 84 2.87 -8.86 3.12
CA GLY A 84 3.10 -10.03 2.25
C GLY A 84 1.79 -10.68 1.78
N ASP A 85 1.84 -11.98 1.51
CA ASP A 85 0.70 -12.77 1.02
C ASP A 85 -0.25 -13.24 2.15
N ARG A 86 -0.47 -12.37 3.15
CA ARG A 86 -1.28 -12.66 4.34
C ARG A 86 -2.57 -11.87 4.36
N ILE A 87 -3.61 -12.47 4.95
CA ILE A 87 -4.90 -11.82 5.18
C ILE A 87 -5.09 -11.39 6.64
N THR A 88 -4.17 -11.78 7.51
CA THR A 88 -4.06 -11.32 8.90
C THR A 88 -2.59 -11.29 9.24
N TYR A 89 -2.08 -10.14 9.68
CA TYR A 89 -0.66 -9.91 9.87
C TYR A 89 -0.41 -8.78 10.86
N TRP A 90 0.77 -8.80 11.47
CA TRP A 90 1.25 -7.72 12.33
C TRP A 90 2.23 -6.86 11.54
N ILE A 91 2.13 -5.55 11.74
CA ILE A 91 3.19 -4.59 11.41
C ILE A 91 3.49 -3.86 12.71
N ASP A 92 4.72 -4.03 13.19
CA ASP A 92 5.12 -3.68 14.55
C ASP A 92 4.09 -4.15 15.61
N GLU A 93 3.44 -3.22 16.31
CA GLU A 93 2.46 -3.49 17.37
C GLU A 93 1.00 -3.45 16.89
N ALA A 94 0.75 -3.27 15.58
CA ALA A 94 -0.58 -3.17 15.02
C ALA A 94 -1.00 -4.46 14.29
N LEU A 95 -2.19 -4.98 14.62
CA LEU A 95 -2.77 -6.14 13.93
C LEU A 95 -3.70 -5.69 12.83
N TYR A 96 -3.46 -6.17 11.62
CA TYR A 96 -4.28 -5.90 10.45
C TYR A 96 -5.00 -7.16 9.98
N GLN A 97 -6.21 -6.98 9.43
CA GLN A 97 -6.97 -8.04 8.80
C GLN A 97 -7.68 -7.55 7.53
N VAL A 98 -7.57 -8.35 6.48
CA VAL A 98 -8.32 -8.17 5.23
C VAL A 98 -9.76 -8.62 5.46
N LYS A 99 -10.73 -7.73 5.20
CA LYS A 99 -12.16 -7.99 5.33
C LYS A 99 -12.89 -7.71 4.04
N ARG A 100 -13.83 -8.60 3.69
CA ARG A 100 -14.73 -8.39 2.54
C ARG A 100 -15.70 -7.25 2.83
N ILE A 101 -15.89 -6.37 1.86
CA ILE A 101 -16.90 -5.31 1.90
C ILE A 101 -18.25 -5.92 1.49
N ARG A 102 -19.23 -5.88 2.39
CA ARG A 102 -20.58 -6.39 2.12
C ARG A 102 -21.26 -5.56 1.03
N GLY A 103 -21.93 -6.23 0.08
CA GLY A 103 -22.77 -5.59 -0.95
C GLY A 103 -22.04 -5.02 -2.18
N ILE A 104 -20.72 -4.82 -2.13
CA ILE A 104 -19.96 -4.11 -3.19
C ILE A 104 -18.92 -5.01 -3.88
N GLY A 105 -18.64 -6.20 -3.33
CA GLY A 105 -17.75 -7.17 -4.00
C GLY A 105 -16.26 -6.79 -3.98
N GLY A 106 -15.80 -6.11 -2.92
CA GLY A 106 -14.38 -5.74 -2.73
C GLY A 106 -13.84 -6.13 -1.36
N TYR A 107 -12.62 -5.71 -1.06
CA TYR A 107 -11.93 -5.96 0.21
C TYR A 107 -11.38 -4.66 0.79
N LYS A 108 -11.16 -4.66 2.11
CA LYS A 108 -10.46 -3.57 2.81
C LYS A 108 -9.53 -4.13 3.88
N ILE A 109 -8.46 -3.41 4.17
CA ILE A 109 -7.60 -3.67 5.31
C ILE A 109 -8.21 -2.97 6.52
N VAL A 110 -8.27 -3.65 7.66
CA VAL A 110 -8.78 -3.10 8.92
C VAL A 110 -7.76 -3.32 10.01
N ARG A 111 -7.34 -2.24 10.67
CA ARG A 111 -6.57 -2.30 11.91
C ARG A 111 -7.47 -2.74 13.05
N LEU A 112 -7.05 -3.73 13.82
CA LEU A 112 -7.81 -4.34 14.92
C LEU A 112 -7.34 -3.87 16.30
N VAL A 113 -6.05 -3.55 16.43
CA VAL A 113 -5.40 -2.97 17.62
C VAL A 113 -4.34 -1.97 17.19
#